data_AF-A0A086D773-F1
#
_entry.id   AF-A0A086D773-F1
#
_cell.length_a   1.000
_cell.length_b   1.000
_cell.length_c   1.000
_cell.angle_alpha   90.00
_cell.angle_beta   90.00
_cell.angle_gamma   90.00
#
_symmetry.space_group_name_H-M   'P 1'
#
loop_
_entity.id
_entity.type
_entity.pdbx_description
1 polymer ?
#
loop_
_entity_poly.entity_id
_entity_poly.type
_entity_poly.pdbx_seq_one_letter_code
_entity_poly.pdbx_strand_id
1 'polypeptide(L)'
;MALGCVAATALAAQNGDAPQHLRGTITEVGDHAFSVESHPDGKVHKVTFDDATRLAAVDRSSLDQIEEGTFIGTANVPGADGKPSQALEVVVFPDSMRGTGEGDYPWDTPRGAMSESSADAKAGSEKLGGASSGSTMTNGTVSSTSGQAMGAGEKLGGAASGSTMTNGTVDSSQAQDGTLTLTVDYGNGSKQIQVPSDVPVVKVRKGQMDDLKNGAAVFVAGDMNQDPIPAKVVIVGIDGTVPPM
;
A
#
# COMPACT_ATOMS: atom_id res chain seq x y z
N MET A 1 -3.70 57.68 18.55
CA MET A 1 -3.32 56.28 18.86
C MET A 1 -4.33 55.38 18.17
N ALA A 2 -3.93 54.72 17.09
CA ALA A 2 -4.76 53.80 16.33
C ALA A 2 -4.56 52.38 16.88
N LEU A 3 -5.64 51.73 17.31
CA LEU A 3 -5.63 50.35 17.78
C LEU A 3 -6.30 49.47 16.71
N GLY A 4 -5.49 48.86 15.85
CA GLY A 4 -5.94 47.90 14.85
C GLY A 4 -6.00 46.49 15.45
N CYS A 5 -7.20 45.94 15.59
CA CYS A 5 -7.40 44.54 15.93
C CYS A 5 -7.38 43.72 14.64
N VAL A 6 -6.28 42.99 14.39
CA VAL A 6 -6.23 41.96 13.35
C VAL A 6 -6.75 40.67 13.98
N ALA A 7 -7.97 40.28 13.65
CA ALA A 7 -8.49 38.96 13.96
C ALA A 7 -7.79 37.95 13.04
N ALA A 8 -6.89 37.14 13.60
CA ALA A 8 -6.28 36.03 12.91
C ALA A 8 -7.36 34.98 12.59
N THR A 9 -7.65 34.77 11.31
CA THR A 9 -8.33 33.57 10.83
C THR A 9 -7.46 32.36 11.14
N ALA A 10 -7.90 31.52 12.06
CA ALA A 10 -7.30 30.21 12.28
C ALA A 10 -7.53 29.36 11.03
N LEU A 11 -6.46 29.09 10.27
CA LEU A 11 -6.43 27.95 9.36
C LEU A 11 -6.55 26.69 10.24
N ALA A 12 -7.68 25.99 10.16
CA ALA A 12 -7.77 24.65 10.71
C ALA A 12 -6.70 23.80 10.02
N ALA A 13 -5.76 23.28 10.81
CA ALA A 13 -4.82 22.27 10.38
C ALA A 13 -5.63 21.05 9.89
N GLN A 14 -5.47 20.68 8.62
CA GLN A 14 -5.89 19.36 8.15
C GLN A 14 -5.02 18.34 8.88
N ASN A 15 -5.57 17.73 9.92
CA ASN A 15 -4.93 16.57 10.55
C ASN A 15 -4.88 15.47 9.49
N GLY A 16 -3.64 15.10 9.11
CA GLY A 16 -3.37 13.87 8.40
C GLY A 16 -3.77 12.65 9.22
N ASP A 17 -3.81 11.51 8.53
CA ASP A 17 -4.06 10.17 9.06
C ASP A 17 -5.53 9.69 9.11
N ALA A 18 -6.36 10.15 8.17
CA ALA A 18 -7.52 9.34 7.79
C ALA A 18 -7.02 8.07 7.08
N PRO A 19 -7.52 6.86 7.41
CA PRO A 19 -7.24 5.66 6.62
C PRO A 19 -7.46 5.99 5.15
N GLN A 20 -6.45 5.82 4.30
CA GLN A 20 -6.60 6.18 2.88
C GLN A 20 -7.50 5.17 2.14
N HIS A 21 -7.80 4.04 2.79
CA HIS A 21 -8.48 2.89 2.22
C HIS A 21 -9.10 2.01 3.32
N LEU A 22 -10.09 1.22 2.95
CA LEU A 22 -10.72 0.20 3.77
C LEU A 22 -10.39 -1.17 3.17
N ARG A 23 -9.81 -2.05 4.00
CA ARG A 23 -9.58 -3.45 3.67
C ARG A 23 -10.45 -4.33 4.57
N GLY A 24 -11.14 -5.29 3.98
CA GLY A 24 -12.06 -6.11 4.75
C GLY A 24 -12.68 -7.26 3.98
N THR A 25 -13.72 -7.83 4.56
CA THR A 25 -14.54 -8.90 3.99
C THR A 25 -15.96 -8.38 3.76
N ILE A 26 -16.51 -8.60 2.56
CA ILE A 26 -17.89 -8.22 2.27
C ILE A 26 -18.85 -9.10 3.09
N THR A 27 -19.75 -8.49 3.86
CA THR A 27 -20.74 -9.19 4.71
C THR A 27 -22.16 -9.10 4.19
N GLU A 28 -22.45 -8.15 3.30
CA GLU A 28 -23.76 -7.96 2.67
C GLU A 28 -23.59 -7.22 1.34
N VAL A 29 -24.44 -7.53 0.35
CA VAL A 29 -24.45 -6.88 -0.97
C VAL A 29 -25.87 -6.47 -1.30
N GLY A 30 -26.05 -5.21 -1.69
CA GLY A 30 -27.29 -4.67 -2.25
C GLY A 30 -27.01 -3.93 -3.56
N ASP A 31 -28.04 -3.29 -4.12
CA ASP A 31 -28.01 -2.78 -5.51
C ASP A 31 -26.93 -1.71 -5.76
N HIS A 32 -26.74 -0.79 -4.81
CA HIS A 32 -25.79 0.35 -4.91
C HIS A 32 -24.94 0.52 -3.64
N ALA A 33 -24.88 -0.53 -2.81
CA ALA A 33 -24.10 -0.53 -1.59
C ALA A 33 -23.73 -1.95 -1.17
N PHE A 34 -22.64 -2.08 -0.42
CA PHE A 34 -22.27 -3.31 0.27
C PHE A 34 -21.73 -2.99 1.67
N SER A 35 -21.77 -3.99 2.56
CA SER A 35 -21.22 -3.90 3.91
C SER A 35 -19.88 -4.62 3.96
N VAL A 36 -18.90 -4.04 4.65
CA VAL A 36 -17.55 -4.57 4.79
C VAL A 36 -17.18 -4.68 6.25
N GLU A 37 -16.83 -5.87 6.71
CA GLU A 37 -16.14 -6.07 7.98
C GLU A 37 -14.65 -5.77 7.80
N SER A 38 -14.20 -4.68 8.42
CA SER A 38 -12.83 -4.18 8.40
C SER A 38 -11.86 -5.17 9.07
N HIS A 39 -10.78 -5.56 8.38
CA HIS A 39 -9.77 -6.47 8.95
C HIS A 39 -9.01 -5.88 10.14
N PRO A 40 -8.63 -4.59 10.15
CA PRO A 40 -7.90 -4.00 11.28
C PRO A 40 -8.67 -3.97 12.60
N ASP A 41 -9.99 -3.72 12.58
CA ASP A 41 -10.76 -3.42 13.80
C ASP A 41 -12.10 -4.18 13.92
N GLY A 42 -12.44 -5.04 12.96
CA GLY A 42 -13.66 -5.85 12.95
C GLY A 42 -14.95 -5.04 12.83
N LYS A 43 -14.86 -3.73 12.58
CA LYS A 43 -16.06 -2.88 12.43
C LYS A 43 -16.70 -3.10 11.07
N VAL A 44 -18.02 -3.06 11.04
CA VAL A 44 -18.78 -3.09 9.79
C VAL A 44 -18.97 -1.68 9.27
N HIS A 45 -18.49 -1.44 8.05
CA HIS A 45 -18.65 -0.19 7.32
C HIS A 45 -19.57 -0.38 6.13
N LYS A 46 -20.50 0.56 5.92
CA LYS A 46 -21.30 0.58 4.70
C LYS A 46 -20.57 1.37 3.62
N VAL A 47 -20.52 0.80 2.42
CA VAL A 47 -19.87 1.38 1.24
C VAL A 47 -20.92 1.58 0.17
N THR A 48 -20.99 2.77 -0.42
CA THR A 48 -21.82 3.07 -1.60
C THR A 48 -20.97 3.15 -2.85
N PHE A 49 -21.55 2.78 -3.99
CA PHE A 49 -20.91 2.85 -5.30
C PHE A 49 -21.90 3.29 -6.37
N ASP A 50 -21.40 3.90 -7.43
CA ASP A 50 -22.16 4.37 -8.58
C ASP A 50 -21.42 4.08 -9.89
N ASP A 51 -21.96 4.57 -11.02
CA ASP A 51 -21.37 4.37 -12.34
C ASP A 51 -19.99 5.03 -12.52
N ALA A 52 -19.61 5.97 -11.64
CA ALA A 52 -18.29 6.58 -11.62
C ALA A 52 -17.29 5.81 -10.75
N THR A 53 -17.76 4.90 -9.87
CA THR A 53 -16.89 4.01 -9.10
C THR A 53 -16.15 3.06 -10.04
N ARG A 54 -14.81 3.04 -9.93
CA ARG A 54 -13.99 2.07 -10.65
C ARG A 54 -14.02 0.74 -9.93
N LEU A 55 -14.74 -0.22 -10.50
CA LEU A 55 -14.80 -1.59 -10.00
C LEU A 55 -13.79 -2.48 -10.75
N ALA A 56 -12.88 -3.08 -10.00
CA ALA A 56 -11.93 -4.08 -10.46
C ALA A 56 -12.13 -5.40 -9.71
N ALA A 57 -11.79 -6.50 -10.37
CA ALA A 57 -11.74 -7.82 -9.75
C ALA A 57 -10.33 -8.38 -9.89
N VAL A 58 -9.85 -9.09 -8.87
CA VAL A 58 -8.53 -9.69 -8.83
C VAL A 58 -8.60 -11.20 -8.65
N ASP A 59 -7.95 -11.91 -9.54
CA ASP A 59 -7.80 -13.36 -9.52
C ASP A 59 -6.36 -13.74 -9.18
N ARG A 60 -6.14 -14.94 -8.65
CA ARG A 60 -4.79 -15.48 -8.45
C ARG A 60 -4.04 -15.55 -9.79
N SER A 61 -2.77 -15.19 -9.77
CA SER A 61 -1.84 -15.30 -10.90
C SER A 61 -0.51 -15.92 -10.43
N SER A 62 0.51 -15.93 -11.28
CA SER A 62 1.85 -16.42 -10.98
C SER A 62 2.93 -15.59 -11.67
N LEU A 63 4.17 -15.72 -11.19
CA LEU A 63 5.34 -15.05 -11.78
C LEU A 63 5.59 -15.47 -13.23
N ASP A 64 5.19 -16.69 -13.61
CA ASP A 64 5.32 -17.20 -14.98
C ASP A 64 4.46 -16.44 -15.99
N GLN A 65 3.51 -15.61 -15.52
CA GLN A 65 2.71 -14.73 -16.37
C GLN A 65 3.34 -13.34 -16.56
N ILE A 66 4.53 -13.11 -15.97
CA ILE A 66 5.25 -11.84 -16.06
C ILE A 66 6.42 -12.01 -17.00
N GLU A 67 6.21 -11.59 -18.24
CA GLU A 67 7.21 -11.58 -19.29
C GLU A 67 7.48 -10.14 -19.79
N GLU A 68 8.49 -9.99 -20.65
CA GLU A 68 8.74 -8.73 -21.35
C GLU A 68 7.46 -8.26 -22.07
N GLY A 69 7.15 -6.97 -21.94
CA GLY A 69 5.93 -6.34 -22.43
C GLY A 69 4.76 -6.37 -21.44
N THR A 70 4.79 -7.19 -20.38
CA THR A 70 3.68 -7.27 -19.41
C THR A 70 3.49 -5.93 -18.70
N PHE A 71 2.25 -5.45 -18.59
CA PHE A 71 1.92 -4.27 -17.79
C PHE A 71 1.63 -4.67 -16.35
N ILE A 72 2.43 -4.16 -15.41
CA ILE A 72 2.34 -4.53 -13.99
C ILE A 72 2.23 -3.30 -13.08
N GLY A 73 1.68 -3.53 -11.89
CA GLY A 73 1.84 -2.66 -10.74
C GLY A 73 2.46 -3.43 -9.59
N THR A 74 3.41 -2.84 -8.88
CA THR A 74 4.06 -3.50 -7.75
C THR A 74 4.30 -2.52 -6.61
N ALA A 75 3.76 -2.86 -5.44
CA ALA A 75 4.22 -2.24 -4.21
C ALA A 75 5.60 -2.79 -3.88
N ASN A 76 6.57 -1.91 -3.64
CA ASN A 76 7.96 -2.28 -3.43
C ASN A 76 8.62 -1.37 -2.40
N VAL A 77 9.64 -1.89 -1.73
CA VAL A 77 10.49 -1.15 -0.81
C VAL A 77 11.87 -0.93 -1.43
N PRO A 78 12.56 0.18 -1.11
CA PRO A 78 13.95 0.36 -1.51
C PRO A 78 14.81 -0.84 -1.07
N GLY A 79 15.68 -1.32 -1.96
CA GLY A 79 16.66 -2.34 -1.62
C GLY A 79 17.71 -1.79 -0.66
N ALA A 80 18.27 -2.66 0.18
CA ALA A 80 19.39 -2.31 1.04
C ALA A 80 20.63 -1.96 0.22
N ASP A 81 21.37 -0.91 0.63
CA ASP A 81 22.71 -0.58 0.12
C ASP A 81 22.81 -0.50 -1.42
N GLY A 82 21.86 0.16 -2.07
CA GLY A 82 21.86 0.36 -3.53
C GLY A 82 21.43 -0.86 -4.34
N LYS A 83 20.96 -1.93 -3.69
CA LYS A 83 20.30 -3.05 -4.37
C LYS A 83 18.99 -2.61 -5.05
N PRO A 84 18.52 -3.35 -6.06
CA PRO A 84 17.20 -3.15 -6.66
C PRO A 84 16.09 -3.13 -5.61
N SER A 85 14.98 -2.46 -5.92
CA SER A 85 13.83 -2.43 -5.01
C SER A 85 13.25 -3.84 -4.84
N GLN A 86 12.73 -4.19 -3.68
CA GLN A 86 12.13 -5.50 -3.43
C GLN A 86 10.60 -5.40 -3.49
N ALA A 87 9.99 -6.21 -4.34
CA ALA A 87 8.53 -6.29 -4.46
C ALA A 87 7.93 -6.93 -3.20
N LEU A 88 6.82 -6.36 -2.74
CA LEU A 88 5.96 -6.91 -1.70
C LEU A 88 4.76 -7.65 -2.30
N GLU A 89 4.36 -7.23 -3.50
CA GLU A 89 3.26 -7.80 -4.29
C GLU A 89 3.38 -7.39 -5.75
N VAL A 90 2.77 -8.17 -6.64
CA VAL A 90 2.67 -7.84 -8.06
C VAL A 90 1.24 -8.02 -8.56
N VAL A 91 0.76 -7.01 -9.27
CA VAL A 91 -0.52 -6.98 -9.98
C VAL A 91 -0.22 -7.00 -11.47
N VAL A 92 -0.73 -8.01 -12.17
CA VAL A 92 -0.70 -8.08 -13.63
C VAL A 92 -1.97 -7.41 -14.17
N PHE A 93 -1.80 -6.41 -15.01
CA PHE A 93 -2.90 -5.71 -15.65
C PHE A 93 -3.09 -6.20 -17.09
N PRO A 94 -4.34 -6.19 -17.60
CA PRO A 94 -4.58 -6.46 -19.02
C PRO A 94 -4.05 -5.29 -19.85
N ASP A 95 -3.62 -5.57 -21.08
CA ASP A 95 -3.09 -4.55 -22.00
C ASP A 95 -4.05 -3.36 -22.20
N SER A 96 -5.35 -3.58 -22.13
CA SER A 96 -6.37 -2.53 -22.24
C SER A 96 -6.31 -1.49 -21.11
N MET A 97 -5.56 -1.75 -20.03
CA MET A 97 -5.35 -0.84 -18.91
C MET A 97 -3.98 -0.13 -18.95
N ARG A 98 -3.13 -0.41 -19.95
CA ARG A 98 -1.84 0.29 -20.13
C ARG A 98 -2.05 1.80 -20.23
N GLY A 99 -1.09 2.58 -19.72
CA GLY A 99 -1.21 4.04 -19.62
C GLY A 99 -2.07 4.53 -18.47
N THR A 100 -2.76 3.65 -17.75
CA THR A 100 -3.56 4.04 -16.57
C THR A 100 -2.69 4.00 -15.32
N GLY A 101 -2.42 5.16 -14.73
CA GLY A 101 -1.73 5.24 -13.45
C GLY A 101 -0.26 4.82 -13.50
N GLU A 102 0.38 4.90 -14.68
CA GLU A 102 1.82 4.69 -14.84
C GLU A 102 2.63 5.66 -13.99
N GLY A 103 3.75 5.20 -13.45
CA GLY A 103 4.65 6.02 -12.65
C GLY A 103 5.16 5.30 -11.39
N ASP A 104 5.84 6.06 -10.55
CA ASP A 104 6.33 5.60 -9.25
C ASP A 104 5.89 6.58 -8.16
N TYR A 105 5.13 6.09 -7.18
CA TYR A 105 4.44 6.92 -6.20
C TYR A 105 4.66 6.39 -4.77
N PRO A 106 4.74 7.27 -3.75
CA PRO A 106 4.74 6.83 -2.35
C PRO A 106 3.52 5.95 -2.06
N TRP A 107 3.72 4.86 -1.32
CA TRP A 107 2.69 3.88 -1.01
C TRP A 107 2.74 3.47 0.45
N ASP A 108 1.57 3.38 1.07
CA ASP A 108 1.39 2.98 2.46
C ASP A 108 0.87 1.53 2.51
N THR A 109 1.78 0.57 2.61
CA THR A 109 1.43 -0.82 2.90
C THR A 109 2.05 -1.27 4.22
N PRO A 110 1.24 -1.64 5.22
CA PRO A 110 1.67 -2.53 6.27
C PRO A 110 1.40 -3.97 5.83
N ARG A 111 2.40 -4.63 5.21
CA ARG A 111 2.46 -6.10 5.15
C ARG A 111 3.93 -6.52 5.27
N GLY A 112 4.37 -6.84 6.50
CA GLY A 112 5.76 -7.26 6.72
C GLY A 112 6.25 -7.46 8.17
N ALA A 113 5.40 -7.41 9.20
CA ALA A 113 5.81 -7.72 10.58
C ALA A 113 4.84 -8.70 11.26
N MET A 114 4.53 -9.81 10.61
CA MET A 114 4.04 -11.01 11.27
C MET A 114 4.80 -12.21 10.70
N SER A 115 6.08 -12.29 11.06
CA SER A 115 6.74 -13.60 11.15
C SER A 115 6.14 -14.31 12.35
N GLU A 116 5.65 -15.50 12.11
CA GLU A 116 4.90 -16.32 13.04
C GLU A 116 5.63 -16.51 14.39
N SER A 117 4.87 -16.29 15.46
CA SER A 117 5.16 -16.79 16.78
C SER A 117 5.05 -18.32 16.75
N SER A 118 6.18 -19.02 16.85
CA SER A 118 6.19 -20.37 17.40
C SER A 118 6.94 -20.37 18.73
N ALA A 119 6.27 -20.98 19.70
CA ALA A 119 6.54 -20.94 21.12
C ALA A 119 7.82 -21.69 21.50
N ASP A 120 8.44 -21.28 22.61
CA ASP A 120 8.73 -22.25 23.66
C ASP A 120 8.82 -21.57 25.04
N ALA A 121 8.13 -22.17 25.99
CA ALA A 121 7.96 -21.69 27.36
C ALA A 121 9.06 -22.25 28.26
N LYS A 122 9.59 -21.46 29.19
CA LYS A 122 9.82 -21.95 30.55
C LYS A 122 9.95 -20.84 31.60
N ALA A 123 9.08 -20.93 32.60
CA ALA A 123 9.18 -20.23 33.87
C ALA A 123 10.39 -20.71 34.69
N GLY A 124 11.02 -19.78 35.41
CA GLY A 124 12.05 -20.04 36.42
C GLY A 124 12.41 -18.75 37.14
N SER A 125 11.94 -18.63 38.37
CA SER A 125 12.22 -17.55 39.33
C SER A 125 13.70 -17.41 39.63
N GLU A 126 14.21 -16.18 39.78
CA GLU A 126 15.05 -15.75 40.91
C GLU A 126 15.36 -14.24 40.87
N LYS A 127 15.60 -13.71 42.06
CA LYS A 127 15.57 -12.31 42.48
C LYS A 127 16.99 -11.75 42.57
N LEU A 128 17.19 -10.50 42.12
CA LEU A 128 18.00 -9.40 42.71
C LEU A 128 18.89 -8.67 41.70
N GLY A 129 18.60 -7.37 41.53
CA GLY A 129 19.60 -6.30 41.67
C GLY A 129 20.15 -5.67 40.40
N GLY A 130 19.88 -4.37 40.23
CA GLY A 130 20.88 -3.43 39.73
C GLY A 130 20.57 -2.71 38.43
N ALA A 131 20.47 -1.38 38.56
CA ALA A 131 20.69 -0.35 37.53
C ALA A 131 19.64 -0.21 36.40
N SER A 132 18.68 0.68 36.68
CA SER A 132 18.06 1.64 35.77
C SER A 132 18.87 1.91 34.49
N SER A 133 18.41 1.37 33.37
CA SER A 133 18.63 1.94 32.04
C SER A 133 17.27 1.91 31.34
N GLY A 134 16.47 2.94 31.62
CA GLY A 134 15.15 3.11 31.03
C GLY A 134 15.27 3.47 29.56
N SER A 135 15.04 2.50 28.67
CA SER A 135 14.76 2.78 27.27
C SER A 135 13.25 2.97 27.12
N THR A 136 12.84 4.22 27.34
CA THR A 136 11.54 4.75 26.94
C THR A 136 11.43 4.67 25.42
N MET A 137 10.42 3.95 24.94
CA MET A 137 10.07 3.92 23.52
C MET A 137 9.47 5.28 23.14
N THR A 138 10.25 6.15 22.52
CA THR A 138 9.74 7.41 21.94
C THR A 138 9.34 7.15 20.50
N ASN A 139 8.04 6.99 20.24
CA ASN A 139 7.45 7.13 18.91
C ASN A 139 7.47 8.63 18.55
N GLY A 140 8.55 9.08 17.92
CA GLY A 140 8.78 10.47 17.55
C GLY A 140 8.78 10.63 16.03
N THR A 141 7.72 11.24 15.51
CA THR A 141 7.61 11.81 14.17
C THR A 141 8.84 12.67 13.84
N VAL A 142 9.42 12.45 12.65
CA VAL A 142 10.32 13.44 12.04
C VAL A 142 9.82 13.80 10.64
N SER A 143 9.16 14.95 10.54
CA SER A 143 9.14 15.75 9.33
C SER A 143 9.95 17.03 9.61
N SER A 144 11.08 17.09 8.90
CA SER A 144 11.96 18.20 8.53
C SER A 144 11.81 19.56 9.24
N THR A 145 12.91 20.02 9.85
CA THR A 145 13.23 21.45 9.93
C THR A 145 14.50 21.72 9.14
N SER A 146 14.34 22.49 8.06
CA SER A 146 15.43 23.13 7.31
C SER A 146 16.00 24.31 8.10
N GLY A 147 17.33 24.33 8.27
CA GLY A 147 18.08 25.46 8.80
C GLY A 147 19.51 25.42 8.27
N GLN A 148 19.74 26.17 7.19
CA GLN A 148 20.96 26.23 6.38
C GLN A 148 22.21 26.68 7.16
N ALA A 149 23.34 25.97 6.99
CA ALA A 149 24.64 26.60 6.79
C ALA A 149 25.68 25.65 6.16
N MET A 150 26.32 26.17 5.09
CA MET A 150 27.63 25.82 4.51
C MET A 150 27.71 24.77 3.39
N GLY A 151 28.26 25.23 2.25
CA GLY A 151 29.12 24.43 1.37
C GLY A 151 28.47 23.99 0.05
N ALA A 152 29.00 24.50 -1.06
CA ALA A 152 28.53 24.23 -2.40
C ALA A 152 28.85 22.80 -2.87
N GLY A 153 27.89 22.20 -3.59
CA GLY A 153 28.12 21.12 -4.55
C GLY A 153 27.77 19.71 -4.07
N GLU A 154 26.47 19.40 -4.03
CA GLU A 154 25.86 18.10 -4.40
C GLU A 154 24.35 18.17 -4.14
N LYS A 155 23.55 18.06 -5.19
CA LYS A 155 22.08 18.24 -5.15
C LYS A 155 21.38 16.87 -5.23
N LEU A 156 20.78 16.52 -4.08
CA LEU A 156 19.57 15.71 -3.86
C LEU A 156 19.62 14.18 -3.97
N GLY A 157 19.11 13.56 -2.90
CA GLY A 157 18.61 12.18 -2.90
C GLY A 157 18.43 11.61 -1.50
N GLY A 158 17.71 12.29 -0.61
CA GLY A 158 17.34 11.71 0.69
C GLY A 158 16.44 10.49 0.45
N ALA A 159 16.92 9.31 0.84
CA ALA A 159 16.18 8.05 0.75
C ALA A 159 14.87 8.16 1.54
N ALA A 160 13.74 8.07 0.84
CA ALA A 160 12.44 7.91 1.46
C ALA A 160 12.39 6.48 2.05
N SER A 161 12.34 6.36 3.36
CA SER A 161 12.20 5.11 4.10
C SER A 161 10.79 4.49 4.00
N GLY A 162 10.06 4.77 2.92
CA GLY A 162 8.68 4.35 2.69
C GLY A 162 8.57 3.42 1.48
N SER A 163 7.50 2.62 1.44
CA SER A 163 7.19 1.82 0.26
C SER A 163 6.75 2.73 -0.89
N THR A 164 6.86 2.23 -2.12
CA THR A 164 6.37 2.88 -3.33
C THR A 164 5.52 1.91 -4.15
N MET A 165 4.58 2.42 -4.93
CA MET A 165 3.86 1.66 -5.95
C MET A 165 4.40 2.07 -7.32
N THR A 166 5.01 1.12 -8.02
CA THR A 166 5.54 1.30 -9.38
C THR A 166 4.60 0.62 -10.37
N ASN A 167 4.07 1.39 -11.32
CA ASN A 167 3.20 0.90 -12.38
C ASN A 167 3.84 1.16 -13.74
N GLY A 168 4.03 0.12 -14.53
CA GLY A 168 4.77 0.22 -15.77
C GLY A 168 4.82 -1.07 -16.59
N THR A 169 5.52 -1.00 -17.71
CA THR A 169 5.77 -2.11 -18.62
C THR A 169 7.07 -2.81 -18.23
N VAL A 170 7.06 -4.14 -18.17
CA VAL A 170 8.29 -4.92 -18.02
C VAL A 170 9.11 -4.80 -19.31
N ASP A 171 10.24 -4.10 -19.24
CA ASP A 171 11.20 -3.94 -20.34
C ASP A 171 12.16 -5.14 -20.43
N SER A 172 12.49 -5.75 -19.30
CA SER A 172 13.21 -7.03 -19.28
C SER A 172 12.92 -7.82 -18.01
N SER A 173 13.04 -9.14 -18.11
CA SER A 173 12.88 -10.07 -16.99
C SER A 173 14.02 -11.09 -16.96
N GLN A 174 14.59 -11.33 -15.78
CA GLN A 174 15.66 -12.31 -15.58
C GLN A 174 15.41 -13.08 -14.29
N ALA A 175 15.21 -14.38 -14.39
CA ALA A 175 15.09 -15.26 -13.23
C ALA A 175 16.47 -15.79 -12.84
N GLN A 176 16.84 -15.60 -11.57
CA GLN A 176 18.07 -16.17 -11.00
C GLN A 176 17.80 -16.57 -9.54
N ASP A 177 18.24 -17.78 -9.16
CA ASP A 177 18.20 -18.28 -7.77
C ASP A 177 16.84 -18.10 -7.07
N GLY A 178 15.74 -18.35 -7.79
CA GLY A 178 14.37 -18.24 -7.25
C GLY A 178 13.86 -16.80 -7.06
N THR A 179 14.55 -15.82 -7.64
CA THR A 179 14.15 -14.41 -7.66
C THR A 179 14.01 -13.94 -9.11
N LEU A 180 12.87 -13.32 -9.43
CA LEU A 180 12.64 -12.68 -10.72
C LEU A 180 13.08 -11.21 -10.64
N THR A 181 14.08 -10.83 -11.40
CA THR A 181 14.50 -9.42 -11.52
C THR A 181 13.86 -8.80 -12.74
N LEU A 182 13.06 -7.77 -12.52
CA LEU A 182 12.34 -7.02 -13.54
C LEU A 182 12.99 -5.64 -13.73
N THR A 183 13.12 -5.21 -14.98
CA THR A 183 13.30 -3.79 -15.31
C THR A 183 11.94 -3.28 -15.75
N VAL A 184 11.38 -2.33 -15.01
CA VAL A 184 10.05 -1.77 -15.25
C VAL A 184 10.19 -0.36 -15.78
N ASP A 185 9.74 -0.12 -17.01
CA ASP A 185 9.56 1.21 -17.58
C ASP A 185 8.18 1.76 -17.17
N TYR A 186 8.18 2.84 -16.40
CA TYR A 186 6.97 3.50 -15.92
C TYR A 186 6.74 4.86 -16.63
N GLY A 187 7.28 5.00 -17.84
CA GLY A 187 7.03 6.09 -18.78
C GLY A 187 7.96 7.29 -18.59
N ASN A 188 8.03 7.85 -17.37
CA ASN A 188 8.95 8.96 -17.05
C ASN A 188 10.25 8.50 -16.38
N GLY A 189 10.47 7.19 -16.28
CA GLY A 189 11.66 6.59 -15.72
C GLY A 189 11.60 5.06 -15.76
N SER A 190 12.64 4.43 -15.24
CA SER A 190 12.73 2.97 -15.14
C SER A 190 13.28 2.56 -13.78
N LYS A 191 12.84 1.40 -13.27
CA LYS A 191 13.26 0.86 -11.98
C LYS A 191 13.54 -0.64 -12.10
N GLN A 192 14.64 -1.07 -11.51
CA GLN A 192 14.91 -2.50 -11.32
C GLN A 192 14.26 -2.99 -10.02
N ILE A 193 13.50 -4.08 -10.11
CA ILE A 193 12.72 -4.63 -9.01
C ILE A 193 12.99 -6.14 -8.91
N GLN A 194 13.42 -6.59 -7.73
CA GLN A 194 13.53 -7.99 -7.38
C GLN A 194 12.20 -8.48 -6.82
N VAL A 195 11.68 -9.55 -7.41
CA VAL A 195 10.44 -10.21 -7.03
C VAL A 195 10.79 -11.61 -6.50
N PRO A 196 10.87 -11.78 -5.17
CA PRO A 196 10.98 -13.10 -4.56
C PRO A 196 9.85 -14.04 -4.98
N SER A 197 10.13 -15.34 -5.02
CA SER A 197 9.17 -16.37 -5.49
C SER A 197 7.93 -16.55 -4.61
N ASP A 198 7.98 -16.09 -3.36
CA ASP A 198 6.86 -16.13 -2.40
C ASP A 198 5.96 -14.89 -2.46
N VAL A 199 6.32 -13.89 -3.28
CA VAL A 199 5.52 -12.67 -3.44
C VAL A 199 4.15 -13.00 -4.04
N PRO A 200 3.03 -12.49 -3.45
CA PRO A 200 1.71 -12.63 -4.03
C PRO A 200 1.62 -12.00 -5.42
N VAL A 201 1.13 -12.78 -6.39
CA VAL A 201 0.84 -12.30 -7.74
C VAL A 201 -0.65 -12.46 -8.01
N VAL A 202 -1.29 -11.37 -8.42
CA VAL A 202 -2.69 -11.37 -8.88
C VAL A 202 -2.79 -10.82 -10.28
N LYS A 203 -3.88 -11.12 -10.97
CA LYS A 203 -4.26 -10.48 -12.22
C LYS A 203 -5.51 -9.65 -12.01
N VAL A 204 -5.52 -8.43 -12.51
CA VAL A 204 -6.69 -7.54 -12.51
C VAL A 204 -7.52 -7.78 -13.77
N ARG A 205 -8.83 -7.63 -13.61
CA ARG A 205 -9.77 -7.43 -14.72
C ARG A 205 -10.78 -6.34 -14.34
N LYS A 206 -11.52 -5.85 -15.34
CA LYS A 206 -12.71 -5.04 -15.07
C LYS A 206 -13.68 -5.86 -14.23
N GLY A 207 -14.10 -5.32 -13.09
CA GLY A 207 -15.06 -5.97 -12.20
C GLY A 207 -16.50 -5.72 -12.66
N GLN A 208 -17.40 -6.59 -12.20
CA GLN A 208 -18.83 -6.54 -12.43
C GLN A 208 -19.57 -6.66 -11.10
N MET A 209 -20.83 -6.24 -11.04
CA MET A 209 -21.60 -6.32 -9.77
C MET A 209 -21.69 -7.75 -9.24
N ASP A 210 -21.75 -8.75 -10.13
CA ASP A 210 -21.78 -10.16 -9.75
C ASP A 210 -20.48 -10.64 -9.07
N ASP A 211 -19.39 -9.86 -9.15
CA ASP A 211 -18.14 -10.15 -8.43
C ASP A 211 -18.23 -9.76 -6.94
N LEU A 212 -19.12 -8.84 -6.59
CA LEU A 212 -19.38 -8.47 -5.19
C LEU A 212 -20.20 -9.57 -4.53
N LYS A 213 -19.54 -10.40 -3.73
CA LYS A 213 -20.17 -11.54 -3.05
C LYS A 213 -19.88 -11.49 -1.56
N ASN A 214 -20.84 -11.95 -0.77
CA ASN A 214 -20.63 -12.20 0.65
C ASN A 214 -19.43 -13.15 0.84
N GLY A 215 -18.53 -12.80 1.75
CA GLY A 215 -17.29 -13.51 2.04
C GLY A 215 -16.10 -13.11 1.16
N ALA A 216 -16.29 -12.31 0.11
CA ALA A 216 -15.18 -11.87 -0.72
C ALA A 216 -14.30 -10.84 0.02
N ALA A 217 -12.98 -10.99 -0.11
CA ALA A 217 -12.04 -9.97 0.34
C ALA A 217 -12.15 -8.73 -0.56
N VAL A 218 -12.07 -7.54 0.03
CA VAL A 218 -12.23 -6.28 -0.70
C VAL A 218 -11.27 -5.21 -0.22
N PHE A 219 -10.78 -4.42 -1.17
CA PHE A 219 -10.14 -3.13 -0.93
C PHE A 219 -11.03 -2.02 -1.48
N VAL A 220 -11.23 -0.96 -0.70
CA VAL A 220 -12.04 0.21 -1.05
C VAL A 220 -11.21 1.46 -0.83
N ALA A 221 -11.12 2.33 -1.84
CA ALA A 221 -10.62 3.69 -1.69
C ALA A 221 -11.76 4.68 -1.98
N GLY A 222 -11.92 5.68 -1.13
CA GLY A 222 -13.08 6.57 -1.13
C GLY A 222 -12.92 7.67 -0.08
N ASP A 223 -14.00 8.38 0.22
CA ASP A 223 -14.00 9.33 1.34
C ASP A 223 -14.29 8.60 2.66
N MET A 224 -13.23 8.18 3.35
CA MET A 224 -13.33 7.43 4.62
C MET A 224 -13.88 8.27 5.78
N ASN A 225 -14.11 9.58 5.59
CA ASN A 225 -14.71 10.45 6.60
C ASN A 225 -16.25 10.50 6.51
N GLN A 226 -16.84 9.81 5.52
CA GLN A 226 -18.29 9.73 5.36
C GLN A 226 -18.82 8.35 5.75
N ASP A 227 -20.07 8.33 6.23
CA ASP A 227 -20.82 7.11 6.50
C ASP A 227 -22.23 7.26 5.88
N PRO A 228 -22.58 6.47 4.84
CA PRO A 228 -21.77 5.43 4.20
C PRO A 228 -20.57 5.99 3.42
N ILE A 229 -19.52 5.18 3.27
CA ILE A 229 -18.29 5.53 2.54
C ILE A 229 -18.58 5.56 1.02
N PRO A 230 -18.47 6.72 0.33
CA PRO A 230 -18.60 6.78 -1.12
C PRO A 230 -17.31 6.28 -1.78
N ALA A 231 -17.39 5.12 -2.44
CA ALA A 231 -16.24 4.50 -3.07
C ALA A 231 -15.88 5.17 -4.41
N LYS A 232 -14.59 5.49 -4.57
CA LYS A 232 -13.98 5.87 -5.85
C LYS A 232 -13.39 4.66 -6.57
N VAL A 233 -12.85 3.71 -5.81
CA VAL A 233 -12.26 2.46 -6.30
C VAL A 233 -12.71 1.33 -5.40
N VAL A 234 -13.16 0.23 -6.00
CA VAL A 234 -13.45 -1.02 -5.34
C VAL A 234 -12.69 -2.13 -6.06
N ILE A 235 -11.97 -2.94 -5.30
CA ILE A 235 -11.19 -4.06 -5.83
C ILE A 235 -11.58 -5.30 -5.05
N VAL A 236 -12.24 -6.25 -5.71
CA VAL A 236 -12.82 -7.43 -5.08
C VAL A 236 -12.05 -8.70 -5.44
N GLY A 237 -11.89 -9.55 -4.44
CA GLY A 237 -11.20 -10.83 -4.47
C GLY A 237 -12.00 -11.96 -5.14
N ILE A 238 -11.40 -12.49 -6.21
CA ILE A 238 -11.64 -13.72 -6.96
C ILE A 238 -11.47 -15.04 -6.19
N ASP A 239 -12.49 -15.84 -5.89
CA ASP A 239 -12.29 -17.21 -5.37
C ASP A 239 -11.39 -17.27 -4.11
N GLY A 240 -11.59 -16.33 -3.19
CA GLY A 240 -10.79 -16.21 -1.97
C GLY A 240 -9.43 -15.51 -2.15
N THR A 241 -9.12 -15.02 -3.35
CA THR A 241 -7.97 -14.15 -3.60
C THR A 241 -8.13 -12.87 -2.78
N VAL A 242 -7.09 -12.50 -2.04
CA VAL A 242 -7.07 -11.24 -1.28
C VAL A 242 -6.45 -10.16 -2.16
N PRO A 243 -7.13 -9.03 -2.42
CA PRO A 243 -6.53 -7.91 -3.12
C PRO A 243 -5.19 -7.50 -2.48
N PRO A 244 -4.12 -7.33 -3.28
CA PRO A 244 -2.81 -7.01 -2.72
C PRO A 244 -2.80 -5.62 -2.05
N MET A 245 -3.51 -4.67 -2.66
CA MET A 245 -3.65 -3.26 -2.27
C MET A 245 -4.30 -3.01 -0.94
#